data_AF-A0A2V5WNG3-F1
#
_entry.id   AF-A0A2V5WNG3-F1
#
_cell.length_a   1.000
_cell.length_b   1.000
_cell.length_c   1.000
_cell.angle_alpha   90.00
_cell.angle_beta   90.00
_cell.angle_gamma   90.00
#
_symmetry.space_group_name_H-M   'P 1'
#
loop_
_entity.id
_entity.type
_entity.pdbx_description
1 polymer ?
#
loop_
_entity_poly.entity_id
_entity_poly.type
_entity_poly.pdbx_seq_one_letter_code
_entity_poly.pdbx_strand_id
1 'polypeptide(L)'
;MAYLLQNGRPVLASPISSGRYGHLTKGGSFKILEKERTHYSSMYGRIVDARGTMHYFMRFCGADGMHAGYLPGYPASHGCVRMPEQYAIAFFNSVGVGTPVSVFGRTSAGRYYSDRSQSAFLRRPRFGPPIGPRLAPPPPPWWR
;
A
#
# COMPACT_ATOMS: atom_id res chain seq x y z
N MET A 1 -1.57 5.71 -5.56
CA MET A 1 -1.36 6.48 -4.31
C MET A 1 -2.56 6.25 -3.40
N ALA A 2 -2.40 6.47 -2.09
CA ALA A 2 -3.49 6.59 -1.13
C ALA A 2 -3.43 7.96 -0.45
N TYR A 3 -4.59 8.54 -0.17
CA TYR A 3 -4.71 9.84 0.50
C TYR A 3 -5.62 9.69 1.72
N LEU A 4 -5.19 10.27 2.84
CA LEU A 4 -6.05 10.46 4.00
C LEU A 4 -6.65 11.86 3.92
N LEU A 5 -7.97 11.94 3.90
CA LEU A 5 -8.69 13.20 3.83
C LEU A 5 -9.32 13.52 5.19
N GLN A 6 -9.11 14.73 5.68
CA GLN A 6 -9.80 15.27 6.85
C GLN A 6 -10.55 16.53 6.40
N ASN A 7 -11.87 16.56 6.60
CA ASN A 7 -12.74 17.65 6.14
C ASN A 7 -12.55 17.99 4.64
N GLY A 8 -12.37 16.96 3.80
CA GLY A 8 -12.16 17.10 2.36
C GLY A 8 -10.75 17.54 1.93
N ARG A 9 -9.82 17.76 2.85
CA ARG A 9 -8.43 18.16 2.56
C ARG A 9 -7.46 17.00 2.78
N PRO A 10 -6.49 16.76 1.86
CA PRO A 10 -5.48 15.73 2.06
C PRO A 10 -4.52 16.14 3.17
N VAL A 11 -4.43 15.33 4.22
CA VAL A 11 -3.50 15.51 5.35
C VAL A 11 -2.32 14.55 5.28
N LEU A 12 -2.44 13.47 4.51
CA LEU A 12 -1.38 12.48 4.30
C LEU A 12 -1.50 11.87 2.91
N ALA A 13 -0.37 11.59 2.27
CA ALA A 13 -0.27 10.87 1.01
C ALA A 13 0.76 9.75 1.14
N SER A 14 0.41 8.56 0.65
CA SER A 14 1.30 7.39 0.67
C SER A 14 1.46 6.79 -0.72
N PRO A 15 2.67 6.34 -1.11
CA PRO A 15 2.81 5.38 -2.19
C PRO A 15 2.08 4.08 -1.81
N ILE A 16 1.61 3.35 -2.82
CA ILE A 16 0.92 2.07 -2.62
C ILE A 16 1.33 1.03 -3.65
N SER A 17 1.08 -0.24 -3.32
CA SER A 17 0.93 -1.31 -4.30
C SER A 17 -0.47 -1.92 -4.18
N SER A 18 -1.26 -1.81 -5.24
CA SER A 18 -2.58 -2.42 -5.37
C SER A 18 -2.53 -3.85 -5.93
N GLY A 19 -3.71 -4.42 -6.17
CA GLY A 19 -3.93 -5.72 -6.77
C GLY A 19 -3.41 -5.83 -8.21
N ARG A 20 -2.71 -6.92 -8.49
CA ARG A 20 -2.17 -7.27 -9.82
C ARG A 20 -3.29 -7.70 -10.77
N TYR A 21 -2.97 -7.79 -12.06
CA TYR A 21 -3.90 -8.34 -13.05
C TYR A 21 -4.35 -9.76 -12.66
N GLY A 22 -5.65 -10.05 -12.79
CA GLY A 22 -6.27 -11.29 -12.30
C GLY A 22 -6.63 -11.28 -10.80
N HIS A 23 -6.16 -10.30 -10.02
CA HIS A 23 -6.48 -10.12 -8.61
C HIS A 23 -6.61 -8.63 -8.28
N LEU A 24 -7.48 -7.94 -9.01
CA LEU A 24 -7.61 -6.49 -8.96
C LEU A 24 -8.18 -6.04 -7.62
N THR A 25 -7.64 -4.96 -7.07
CA THR A 25 -8.33 -4.23 -5.99
C THR A 25 -9.66 -3.71 -6.52
N LYS A 26 -10.75 -4.05 -5.85
CA LYS A 26 -12.09 -3.62 -6.27
C LYS A 26 -12.21 -2.09 -6.20
N GLY A 27 -12.59 -1.47 -7.32
CA GLY A 27 -12.95 -0.06 -7.38
C GLY A 27 -14.37 0.19 -6.86
N GLY A 28 -14.63 1.38 -6.34
CA GLY A 28 -15.93 1.80 -5.83
C GLY A 28 -15.86 2.64 -4.56
N SER A 29 -17.04 2.88 -3.98
CA SER A 29 -17.21 3.54 -2.70
C SER A 29 -17.50 2.50 -1.62
N PHE A 30 -16.70 2.53 -0.56
CA PHE A 30 -16.72 1.56 0.53
C PHE A 30 -16.66 2.29 1.87
N LYS A 31 -16.64 1.52 2.95
CA LYS A 31 -16.35 1.98 4.30
C LYS A 31 -15.35 1.03 4.95
N ILE A 32 -14.58 1.53 5.91
CA ILE A 32 -13.79 0.65 6.77
C ILE A 32 -14.75 -0.25 7.55
N LEU A 33 -14.60 -1.56 7.40
CA LEU A 33 -15.46 -2.58 8.01
C LEU A 33 -14.89 -3.06 9.34
N GLU A 34 -13.57 -3.26 9.38
CA GLU A 34 -12.85 -3.76 10.56
C GLU A 34 -11.42 -3.23 10.55
N LYS A 35 -10.81 -3.29 11.73
CA LYS A 35 -9.45 -2.85 11.97
C LYS A 35 -8.76 -3.84 12.91
N GLU A 36 -7.61 -4.33 12.48
CA GLU A 36 -6.80 -5.26 13.26
C GLU A 36 -5.32 -4.85 13.18
N ARG A 37 -4.67 -4.70 14.34
CA ARG A 37 -3.26 -4.30 14.40
C ARG A 37 -2.35 -5.37 13.80
N THR A 38 -2.71 -6.63 13.99
CA THR A 38 -1.98 -7.79 13.48
C THR A 38 -3.02 -8.77 12.96
N HIS A 39 -3.38 -8.63 11.67
CA HIS A 39 -4.31 -9.54 11.02
C HIS A 39 -3.55 -10.73 10.44
N TYR A 40 -4.08 -11.93 10.64
CA TYR A 40 -3.53 -13.16 10.07
C TYR A 40 -4.48 -13.68 9.01
N SER A 41 -4.03 -13.74 7.76
CA SER A 41 -4.82 -14.39 6.71
C SER A 41 -4.25 -15.76 6.35
N SER A 42 -5.03 -16.80 6.65
CA SER A 42 -4.70 -18.18 6.28
C SER A 42 -4.63 -18.41 4.76
N MET A 43 -5.23 -17.52 3.95
CA MET A 43 -5.24 -17.60 2.49
C MET A 43 -4.05 -16.91 1.79
N TYR A 44 -3.31 -16.03 2.48
CA TYR A 44 -2.32 -15.15 1.83
C TYR A 44 -0.89 -15.32 2.38
N GLY A 45 -0.64 -16.41 3.12
CA GLY A 45 0.57 -16.76 3.86
C GLY A 45 1.94 -16.40 3.28
N ARG A 46 2.11 -16.38 1.95
CA ARG A 46 3.39 -16.14 1.26
C ARG A 46 3.47 -14.80 0.50
N ILE A 47 2.36 -14.09 0.36
CA ILE A 47 2.23 -12.94 -0.56
C ILE A 47 2.44 -11.60 0.17
N VAL A 48 2.27 -11.58 1.49
CA VAL A 48 2.41 -10.38 2.34
C VAL A 48 3.75 -10.34 3.09
N ASP A 49 4.11 -11.41 3.76
CA ASP A 49 5.43 -11.72 4.36
C ASP A 49 5.60 -13.25 4.48
N ALA A 50 6.67 -13.75 5.09
CA ALA A 50 6.90 -15.20 5.25
C ALA A 50 5.90 -15.91 6.19
N ARG A 51 5.07 -15.16 6.94
CA ARG A 51 4.15 -15.65 7.97
C ARG A 51 2.67 -15.36 7.67
N GLY A 52 2.34 -14.68 6.57
CA GLY A 52 0.98 -14.28 6.25
C GLY A 52 0.43 -13.12 7.08
N THR A 53 1.30 -12.35 7.73
CA THR A 53 0.87 -11.31 8.68
C THR A 53 0.63 -9.98 7.96
N MET A 54 -0.50 -9.34 8.26
CA MET A 54 -0.87 -8.03 7.75
C MET A 54 -0.94 -7.05 8.92
N HIS A 55 0.12 -6.27 9.10
CA HIS A 55 0.16 -5.24 10.15
C HIS A 55 -0.70 -4.04 9.77
N TYR A 56 -1.44 -3.52 10.76
CA TYR A 56 -2.34 -2.37 10.63
C TYR A 56 -3.39 -2.57 9.53
N PHE A 57 -4.03 -3.74 9.53
CA PHE A 57 -5.04 -4.11 8.55
C PHE A 57 -6.33 -3.31 8.76
N MET A 58 -6.83 -2.76 7.67
CA MET A 58 -8.08 -2.00 7.60
C MET A 58 -8.90 -2.52 6.43
N ARG A 59 -9.89 -3.39 6.71
CA ARG A 59 -10.74 -3.99 5.68
C ARG A 59 -11.72 -2.96 5.13
N PHE A 60 -11.95 -2.98 3.82
CA PHE A 60 -12.99 -2.14 3.20
C PHE A 60 -13.91 -2.90 2.24
N CYS A 61 -13.53 -4.08 1.72
CA CYS A 61 -14.41 -4.86 0.86
C CYS A 61 -14.07 -6.35 0.84
N GLY A 62 -15.01 -7.23 1.19
CA GLY A 62 -14.79 -8.68 1.12
C GLY A 62 -13.57 -9.10 1.95
N ALA A 63 -12.56 -9.69 1.31
CA ALA A 63 -11.26 -10.00 1.93
C ALA A 63 -10.19 -8.91 1.72
N ASP A 64 -10.51 -7.83 1.00
CA ASP A 64 -9.60 -6.76 0.65
C ASP A 64 -9.57 -5.66 1.72
N GLY A 65 -8.35 -5.20 2.00
CA GLY A 65 -8.08 -4.11 2.93
C GLY A 65 -6.79 -3.37 2.62
N MET A 66 -6.51 -2.35 3.42
CA MET A 66 -5.24 -1.63 3.45
C MET A 66 -4.36 -2.16 4.57
N HIS A 67 -3.05 -2.31 4.35
CA HIS A 67 -2.11 -2.73 5.39
C HIS A 67 -0.65 -2.38 5.06
N ALA A 68 0.22 -2.52 6.06
CA ALA A 68 1.66 -2.40 5.88
C ALA A 68 2.21 -3.53 5.01
N GLY A 69 3.07 -3.22 4.04
CA GLY A 69 3.74 -4.23 3.23
C GLY A 69 4.78 -3.67 2.27
N TYR A 70 5.53 -4.56 1.62
CA TYR A 70 6.57 -4.20 0.64
C TYR A 70 5.99 -3.56 -0.63
N LEU A 71 6.63 -2.53 -1.19
CA LEU A 71 6.19 -1.82 -2.39
C LEU A 71 7.21 -2.01 -3.52
N PRO A 72 6.93 -2.86 -4.52
CA PRO A 72 7.86 -3.11 -5.61
C PRO A 72 7.82 -2.05 -6.73
N GLY A 73 7.03 -0.97 -6.54
CA GLY A 73 6.82 0.08 -7.55
C GLY A 73 5.70 -0.20 -8.57
N TYR A 74 5.04 -1.36 -8.48
CA TYR A 74 3.94 -1.76 -9.35
C TYR A 74 2.85 -2.53 -8.60
N PRO A 75 1.62 -2.67 -9.16
CA PRO A 75 0.57 -3.50 -8.58
C PRO A 75 0.98 -4.97 -8.51
N ALA A 76 1.10 -5.51 -7.30
CA ALA A 76 1.61 -6.86 -7.08
C ALA A 76 0.88 -7.65 -5.98
N SER A 77 -0.15 -7.08 -5.35
CA SER A 77 -0.93 -7.80 -4.32
C SER A 77 -2.04 -8.66 -4.94
N HIS A 78 -2.76 -9.40 -4.09
CA HIS A 78 -3.94 -10.18 -4.48
C HIS A 78 -5.27 -9.45 -4.22
N GLY A 79 -5.24 -8.12 -4.17
CA GLY A 79 -6.44 -7.28 -3.97
C GLY A 79 -6.23 -6.22 -2.88
N CYS A 80 -5.49 -6.56 -1.82
CA CYS A 80 -5.15 -5.62 -0.75
C CYS A 80 -4.29 -4.44 -1.23
N VAL A 81 -4.42 -3.30 -0.57
CA VAL A 81 -3.62 -2.10 -0.84
C VAL A 81 -2.47 -2.05 0.17
N ARG A 82 -1.26 -2.34 -0.31
CA ARG A 82 -0.05 -2.28 0.52
C ARG A 82 0.49 -0.86 0.56
N MET A 83 0.93 -0.42 1.73
CA MET A 83 1.64 0.85 1.93
C MET A 83 2.83 0.65 2.88
N PRO A 84 3.81 1.58 2.92
CA PRO A 84 4.89 1.50 3.90
C PRO A 84 4.33 1.57 5.32
N GLU A 85 5.00 0.90 6.25
CA GLU A 85 4.49 0.68 7.61
C GLU A 85 4.13 1.97 8.35
N GLN A 86 4.98 3.00 8.29
CA GLN A 86 4.71 4.30 8.92
C GLN A 86 3.40 4.94 8.44
N TYR A 87 3.04 4.76 7.16
CA TYR A 87 1.78 5.26 6.63
C TYR A 87 0.63 4.36 7.05
N ALA A 88 0.80 3.04 7.07
CA ALA A 88 -0.22 2.13 7.57
C ALA A 88 -0.60 2.46 9.03
N ILE A 89 0.38 2.73 9.89
CA ILE A 89 0.19 3.21 11.27
C ILE A 89 -0.62 4.50 11.28
N ALA A 90 -0.20 5.50 10.48
CA ALA A 90 -0.84 6.81 10.47
C ALA A 90 -2.30 6.73 9.99
N PHE A 91 -2.58 5.99 8.91
CA PHE A 91 -3.94 5.73 8.45
C PHE A 91 -4.74 4.99 9.52
N PHE A 92 -4.19 3.90 10.08
CA PHE A 92 -4.87 3.11 11.09
C PHE A 92 -5.23 3.92 12.33
N ASN A 93 -4.37 4.80 12.81
CA ASN A 93 -4.69 5.62 13.98
C ASN A 93 -5.69 6.73 13.67
N SER A 94 -5.77 7.18 12.42
CA SER A 94 -6.61 8.32 12.01
C SER A 94 -8.02 7.94 11.57
N VAL A 95 -8.25 6.70 11.14
CA VAL A 95 -9.56 6.23 10.65
C VAL A 95 -10.27 5.34 11.65
N GLY A 96 -11.60 5.33 11.64
CA GLY A 96 -12.45 4.43 12.42
C GLY A 96 -13.20 3.44 11.52
N VAL A 97 -13.84 2.45 12.13
CA VAL A 97 -14.88 1.66 11.43
C VAL A 97 -15.99 2.62 10.98
N GLY A 98 -16.46 2.45 9.75
CA GLY A 98 -17.43 3.33 9.11
C GLY A 98 -16.82 4.52 8.35
N THR A 99 -15.51 4.79 8.48
CA THR A 99 -14.85 5.84 7.68
C THR A 99 -14.98 5.54 6.19
N PRO A 100 -15.44 6.50 5.35
CA PRO A 100 -15.58 6.29 3.91
C PRO A 100 -14.24 6.01 3.22
N VAL A 101 -14.25 5.11 2.24
CA VAL A 101 -13.10 4.81 1.38
C VAL A 101 -13.56 4.88 -0.07
N SER A 102 -12.81 5.59 -0.91
CA SER A 102 -13.03 5.62 -2.36
C SER A 102 -11.83 5.02 -3.07
N VAL A 103 -12.08 3.99 -3.89
CA VAL A 103 -11.06 3.32 -4.70
C VAL A 103 -11.39 3.55 -6.16
N PHE A 104 -10.47 4.17 -6.88
CA PHE A 104 -10.65 4.49 -8.31
C PHE A 104 -9.33 4.35 -9.07
N GLY A 105 -9.43 4.33 -10.40
CA GLY A 105 -8.32 4.09 -11.31
C GLY A 105 -8.34 2.68 -11.90
N ARG A 106 -7.33 2.36 -12.71
CA ARG A 106 -7.19 1.07 -13.38
C ARG A 106 -5.78 0.53 -13.14
N THR A 107 -5.66 -0.74 -12.75
CA THR A 107 -4.37 -1.46 -12.80
C THR A 107 -4.02 -1.67 -14.27
N SER A 108 -3.04 -0.94 -14.79
CA SER A 108 -2.56 -1.13 -16.15
C SER A 108 -1.79 -2.44 -16.27
N ALA A 109 -2.45 -3.50 -16.74
CA ALA A 109 -1.86 -4.81 -16.96
C ALA A 109 -0.72 -4.79 -18.00
N GLY A 110 -0.80 -3.90 -18.99
CA GLY A 110 0.02 -3.98 -20.20
C GLY A 110 1.36 -3.22 -20.19
N ARG A 111 1.57 -2.17 -19.39
CA ARG A 111 2.79 -1.34 -19.49
C ARG A 111 3.98 -1.86 -18.69
N TYR A 112 3.76 -2.55 -17.56
CA TYR A 112 4.87 -3.01 -16.71
C TYR A 112 5.46 -4.36 -17.15
N TYR A 113 4.66 -5.22 -17.79
CA TYR A 113 5.12 -6.52 -18.32
C TYR A 113 5.78 -6.40 -19.70
N SER A 114 5.37 -5.45 -20.55
CA SER A 114 5.96 -5.24 -21.89
C SER A 114 7.33 -4.57 -21.84
N ASP A 115 7.56 -3.67 -20.88
CA ASP A 115 8.86 -2.99 -20.72
C ASP A 115 9.94 -3.93 -20.14
N ARG A 116 9.52 -4.95 -19.38
CA ARG A 116 10.43 -5.93 -18.74
C ARG A 116 10.79 -7.14 -19.62
N SER A 117 9.96 -7.49 -20.60
CA SER A 117 10.28 -8.54 -21.57
C SER A 117 11.34 -8.12 -22.60
N GLN A 118 11.60 -6.81 -22.78
CA GLN A 118 12.69 -6.31 -23.62
C GLN A 118 13.98 -5.96 -22.85
N SER A 119 13.92 -5.74 -21.53
CA SER A 119 15.06 -5.20 -20.76
C SER A 119 15.77 -6.21 -19.84
N ALA A 120 15.34 -7.47 -19.81
CA ALA A 120 15.95 -8.52 -18.99
C ALA A 120 17.41 -8.87 -19.33
N PHE A 121 17.97 -8.38 -20.46
CA PHE A 121 19.36 -8.66 -20.83
C PHE A 121 20.37 -7.55 -20.53
N LEU A 122 19.96 -6.31 -20.21
CA LEU A 122 20.93 -5.24 -19.98
C LEU A 122 20.35 -4.16 -19.04
N ARG A 123 20.80 -4.14 -17.78
CA ARG A 123 21.18 -2.95 -16.97
C ARG A 123 20.87 -3.10 -15.48
N ARG A 124 21.93 -3.05 -14.66
CA ARG A 124 21.87 -2.68 -13.23
C ARG A 124 21.15 -1.31 -13.12
N PRO A 125 20.13 -1.15 -12.26
CA PRO A 125 19.50 0.17 -12.10
C PRO A 125 20.46 1.10 -11.36
N ARG A 126 20.95 2.13 -12.06
CA ARG A 126 21.62 3.29 -11.43
C ARG A 126 20.53 4.15 -10.80
N PHE A 127 20.52 4.23 -9.47
CA PHE A 127 19.77 5.26 -8.76
C PHE A 127 20.34 6.64 -9.12
N GLY A 128 19.46 7.58 -9.48
CA GLY A 128 19.80 9.00 -9.58
C GLY A 128 20.20 9.58 -8.21
N PRO A 129 20.73 10.80 -8.15
CA PRO A 129 21.34 11.33 -6.94
C PRO A 129 20.31 11.51 -5.82
N PRO A 130 20.74 11.45 -4.54
CA PRO A 130 19.85 11.52 -3.39
C PRO A 130 19.17 12.89 -3.27
N ILE A 131 17.89 12.87 -2.90
CA ILE A 131 17.11 14.04 -2.49
C ILE A 131 17.82 14.69 -1.29
N GLY A 132 18.09 15.99 -1.38
CA GLY A 132 18.93 16.74 -0.44
C GLY A 132 18.38 16.80 1.01
N PRO A 133 19.25 17.08 1.99
CA PRO A 133 19.02 16.86 3.43
C PRO A 133 18.00 17.79 4.11
N ARG A 134 17.28 18.65 3.39
CA ARG A 134 16.44 19.71 3.98
C ARG A 134 14.98 19.33 4.27
N LEU A 135 14.57 18.09 3.99
CA LEU A 135 13.17 17.64 4.17
C LEU A 135 13.03 16.32 4.94
N ALA A 136 14.09 15.85 5.59
CA ALA A 136 14.00 14.69 6.47
C ALA A 136 13.24 15.08 7.75
N PRO A 137 12.17 14.35 8.14
CA PRO A 137 11.58 14.54 9.46
C PRO A 137 12.63 14.21 10.54
N PRO A 138 12.64 14.94 11.67
CA PRO A 138 13.59 14.68 12.74
C PRO A 138 13.42 13.26 13.28
N PRO A 139 14.52 12.60 13.71
CA PRO A 139 14.45 11.25 14.26
C PRO A 139 13.63 11.23 15.55
N PRO A 140 12.89 10.14 15.84
CA PRO A 140 12.11 10.02 17.05
C PRO A 140 13.00 9.99 18.32
N PRO A 141 12.50 10.43 19.50
CA PRO A 141 13.31 10.71 20.70
C PRO A 141 14.03 9.52 21.34
N TRP A 142 13.80 8.29 20.88
CA TRP A 142 14.29 7.05 21.49
C TRP A 142 15.44 6.39 20.72
N TRP A 143 16.16 7.16 19.90
CA TRP A 143 17.39 6.73 19.23
C TRP A 143 18.62 7.20 20.02
N ARG A 144 19.13 6.33 20.89
CA ARG A 144 20.50 6.32 21.41
C ARG A 144 21.05 4.91 21.31
#